data_AF-A0A962FWN0-F1
#
_entry.id   AF-A0A962FWN0-F1
#
_cell.length_a   1.000
_cell.length_b   1.000
_cell.length_c   1.000
_cell.angle_alpha   90.00
_cell.angle_beta   90.00
_cell.angle_gamma   90.00
#
_symmetry.space_group_name_H-M   'P 1'
#
loop_
_entity.id
_entity.type
_entity.pdbx_description
1 polymer ?
#
loop_
_entity_poly.entity_id
_entity_poly.type
_entity_poly.pdbx_seq_one_letter_code
_entity_poly.pdbx_strand_id
1 'polypeptide(L)'
;MIWMRHKDFQRWLKIRSRGLRRYVLVQGVLLYGLPMFVIMSVLLHREGQPLWLLGVSLLLWLLGGALFGWLLWRVNEWRFRRVLHRVRTRRRGKPSGE
;
A
#
# COMPACT_ATOMS: atom_id res chain seq x y z
N MET A 1 11.47 -16.85 1.25
CA MET A 1 12.19 -15.67 1.78
C MET A 1 12.20 -14.59 0.72
N ILE A 2 11.22 -13.68 0.70
CA ILE A 2 11.08 -12.66 -0.36
C ILE A 2 12.08 -11.52 -0.06
N TRP A 3 13.20 -11.49 -0.76
CA TRP A 3 14.19 -10.41 -0.69
C TRP A 3 13.66 -9.16 -1.40
N MET A 4 13.72 -8.00 -0.73
CA MET A 4 13.54 -6.69 -1.40
C MET A 4 14.78 -6.43 -2.26
N ARG A 5 14.61 -6.27 -3.58
CA ARG A 5 15.73 -5.93 -4.47
C ARG A 5 16.16 -4.48 -4.23
N HIS A 6 17.40 -4.12 -4.57
CA HIS A 6 17.93 -2.77 -4.37
C HIS A 6 17.06 -1.67 -5.01
N LYS A 7 16.46 -1.97 -6.18
CA LYS A 7 15.53 -1.06 -6.88
C LYS A 7 14.23 -0.83 -6.11
N ASP A 8 13.73 -1.87 -5.43
CA ASP A 8 12.51 -1.81 -4.61
C ASP A 8 12.76 -0.98 -3.34
N PHE A 9 13.98 -1.02 -2.79
CA PHE A 9 14.39 -0.22 -1.63
C PHE A 9 14.43 1.29 -1.96
N GLN A 10 15.04 1.67 -3.10
CA GLN A 10 15.09 3.07 -3.55
C GLN A 10 13.69 3.60 -3.90
N ARG A 11 12.86 2.78 -4.56
CA ARG A 11 11.45 3.11 -4.78
C ARG A 11 10.69 3.30 -3.47
N TRP A 12 10.88 2.40 -2.50
CA TRP A 12 10.23 2.52 -1.19
C TRP A 12 10.65 3.79 -0.45
N LEU A 13 11.92 4.20 -0.51
CA LEU A 13 12.37 5.47 0.06
C LEU A 13 11.67 6.69 -0.56
N LYS A 14 11.54 6.72 -1.89
CA LYS A 14 10.86 7.79 -2.63
C LYS A 14 9.35 7.83 -2.36
N ILE A 15 8.76 6.67 -2.10
CA ILE A 15 7.36 6.53 -1.69
C ILE A 15 7.19 6.97 -0.23
N ARG A 16 8.11 6.55 0.64
CA ARG A 16 8.14 6.90 2.06
C ARG A 16 8.24 8.40 2.28
N SER A 17 9.07 9.10 1.50
CA SER A 17 9.24 10.56 1.61
C SER A 17 7.97 11.35 1.27
N ARG A 18 7.05 10.78 0.49
CA ARG A 18 5.75 11.39 0.15
C ARG A 18 4.70 11.25 1.26
N GLY A 19 4.97 10.44 2.27
CA GLY A 19 4.14 10.27 3.46
C GLY A 19 2.99 9.27 3.33
N LEU A 20 2.60 8.70 4.48
CA LEU A 20 1.57 7.67 4.64
C LEU A 20 0.22 8.09 4.04
N ARG A 21 -0.25 9.31 4.36
CA ARG A 21 -1.59 9.79 3.94
C ARG A 21 -1.73 9.79 2.42
N ARG A 22 -0.71 10.28 1.70
CA ARG A 22 -0.71 10.34 0.24
C ARG A 22 -0.62 8.95 -0.38
N TYR A 23 0.11 8.02 0.23
CA TYR A 23 0.16 6.63 -0.22
C TYR A 23 -1.20 5.94 -0.09
N VAL A 24 -1.84 6.06 1.06
CA VAL A 24 -3.15 5.46 1.32
C VAL A 24 -4.21 6.04 0.39
N LEU A 25 -4.25 7.37 0.23
CA LEU A 25 -5.19 8.03 -0.68
C LEU A 25 -4.93 7.69 -2.16
N VAL A 26 -3.68 7.71 -2.62
CA VAL A 26 -3.38 7.51 -4.04
C VAL A 26 -3.40 6.02 -4.41
N GLN A 27 -2.70 5.17 -3.67
CA GLN A 27 -2.58 3.74 -4.01
C GLN A 27 -3.70 2.88 -3.44
N GLY A 28 -4.17 3.16 -2.23
CA GLY A 28 -5.26 2.40 -1.61
C GLY A 28 -6.64 2.82 -2.15
N VAL A 29 -6.90 4.12 -2.16
CA VAL A 29 -8.23 4.65 -2.48
C VAL A 29 -8.39 4.93 -3.98
N LEU A 30 -7.54 5.77 -4.57
CA LEU A 30 -7.66 6.20 -5.97
C LEU A 30 -7.34 5.10 -6.99
N LEU A 31 -6.36 4.26 -6.72
CA LEU A 31 -5.94 3.19 -7.63
C LEU A 31 -6.68 1.87 -7.42
N TYR A 32 -7.31 1.65 -6.27
CA TYR A 32 -7.96 0.37 -5.95
C TYR A 32 -9.42 0.52 -5.57
N GLY A 33 -9.75 1.38 -4.60
CA GLY A 33 -11.14 1.62 -4.19
C GLY A 33 -12.01 2.22 -5.30
N LEU A 34 -11.51 3.25 -5.98
CA LEU A 34 -12.26 3.99 -7.01
C LEU A 34 -12.54 3.15 -8.26
N PRO A 35 -11.56 2.46 -8.89
CA PRO A 35 -11.81 1.67 -10.08
C PRO A 35 -12.71 0.46 -9.78
N MET A 36 -12.53 -0.17 -8.62
CA MET A 36 -13.35 -1.31 -8.22
C MET A 36 -14.79 -0.90 -7.97
N PHE A 37 -15.03 0.27 -7.37
CA PHE A 37 -16.37 0.84 -7.27
C PHE A 37 -16.98 1.14 -8.64
N VAL A 38 -16.22 1.73 -9.57
CA VAL A 38 -16.71 2.04 -10.91
C VAL A 38 -17.08 0.75 -11.64
N ILE A 39 -16.23 -0.28 -11.58
CA ILE A 39 -16.49 -1.59 -12.19
C ILE A 39 -17.75 -2.22 -11.58
N MET A 40 -17.85 -2.27 -10.25
CA MET A 40 -19.04 -2.83 -9.58
C MET A 40 -20.29 -2.01 -9.86
N SER A 41 -20.21 -0.68 -9.90
CA SER A 41 -21.37 0.18 -10.18
C SER A 41 -21.87 0.04 -11.60
N VAL A 42 -20.97 -0.11 -12.57
CA VAL A 42 -21.34 -0.31 -13.98
C VAL A 42 -21.83 -1.75 -14.22
N LEU A 43 -21.21 -2.76 -13.60
CA LEU A 43 -21.59 -4.17 -13.75
C LEU A 43 -22.84 -4.56 -12.94
N LEU A 44 -23.05 -3.99 -11.75
CA LEU A 44 -24.21 -4.23 -10.90
C LEU A 44 -25.32 -3.19 -11.09
N HIS A 45 -25.25 -2.34 -12.12
CA HIS A 45 -26.36 -1.47 -12.50
C HIS A 45 -27.54 -2.33 -12.98
N ARG A 46 -28.32 -2.84 -12.03
CA ARG A 46 -29.64 -3.41 -12.27
C ARG A 46 -30.65 -2.29 -12.08
N GLU A 47 -31.40 -2.03 -13.14
CA GLU A 47 -32.61 -1.20 -13.15
C GLU A 47 -33.43 -1.48 -11.87
N GLY A 48 -33.59 -0.48 -10.99
CA GLY A 48 -34.35 -0.58 -9.74
C GLY A 48 -33.55 -0.72 -8.43
N GLN A 49 -32.21 -0.73 -8.46
CA GLN A 49 -31.41 -0.66 -7.23
C GLN A 49 -31.50 0.73 -6.56
N PRO A 50 -31.75 0.80 -5.25
CA PRO A 50 -31.89 2.08 -4.59
C PRO A 50 -30.53 2.77 -4.43
N LEU A 51 -30.47 4.06 -4.80
CA LEU A 51 -29.25 4.88 -4.84
C LEU A 51 -28.47 4.92 -3.51
N TRP A 52 -29.15 4.75 -2.37
CA TRP A 52 -28.52 4.73 -1.06
C TRP A 52 -27.59 3.51 -0.88
N LEU A 53 -27.93 2.37 -1.49
CA LEU A 53 -27.11 1.15 -1.42
C LEU A 53 -25.76 1.35 -2.13
N LEU A 54 -25.78 2.04 -3.28
CA LEU A 54 -24.58 2.44 -4.01
C LEU A 54 -23.68 3.37 -3.18
N GLY A 55 -24.28 4.31 -2.44
CA GLY A 55 -23.54 5.21 -1.55
C GLY A 55 -22.84 4.46 -0.40
N VAL A 56 -23.52 3.48 0.20
CA VAL A 56 -22.94 2.64 1.27
C VAL A 56 -21.83 1.75 0.72
N SER A 57 -22.03 1.13 -0.45
CA SER A 57 -21.00 0.34 -1.12
C SER A 57 -19.78 1.19 -1.47
N LEU A 58 -19.96 2.41 -1.98
CA LEU A 58 -18.87 3.35 -2.24
C LEU A 58 -18.06 3.61 -0.98
N LEU A 59 -18.72 3.95 0.12
CA LEU A 59 -18.05 4.25 1.38
C LEU A 59 -17.27 3.04 1.90
N LEU A 60 -17.86 1.85 1.86
CA LEU A 60 -17.21 0.59 2.26
C LEU A 60 -15.98 0.29 1.40
N TRP A 61 -16.06 0.47 0.08
CA TRP A 61 -14.94 0.25 -0.83
C TRP A 61 -13.83 1.28 -0.68
N LEU A 62 -14.16 2.56 -0.46
CA LEU A 62 -13.18 3.62 -0.17
C LEU A 62 -12.49 3.36 1.18
N LEU A 63 -13.24 3.02 2.22
CA LEU A 63 -12.69 2.69 3.55
C LEU A 63 -11.85 1.41 3.50
N GLY A 64 -12.31 0.38 2.79
CA GLY A 64 -11.59 -0.86 2.58
C GLY A 64 -10.28 -0.63 1.82
N GLY A 65 -10.31 0.14 0.73
CA GLY A 65 -9.11 0.53 -0.02
C GLY A 65 -8.13 1.36 0.81
N ALA A 66 -8.64 2.27 1.65
CA ALA A 66 -7.82 3.04 2.58
C ALA A 66 -7.15 2.15 3.64
N LEU A 67 -7.91 1.27 4.28
CA LEU A 67 -7.40 0.34 5.29
C LEU A 67 -6.37 -0.62 4.68
N PHE A 68 -6.64 -1.12 3.48
CA PHE A 68 -5.72 -1.99 2.75
C PHE A 68 -4.42 -1.27 2.40
N GLY A 69 -4.49 -0.05 1.86
CA GLY A 69 -3.32 0.78 1.59
C GLY A 69 -2.50 1.06 2.85
N TRP A 70 -3.16 1.27 4.00
CA TRP A 70 -2.50 1.47 5.28
C TRP A 70 -1.81 0.21 5.80
N LEU A 71 -2.47 -0.95 5.69
CA LEU A 71 -1.91 -2.24 6.09
C LEU A 71 -0.68 -2.56 5.24
N LEU A 72 -0.78 -2.34 3.93
CA LEU A 72 0.31 -2.59 2.99
C LEU A 72 1.53 -1.71 3.32
N TRP A 73 1.30 -0.45 3.70
CA TRP A 73 2.36 0.43 4.17
C TRP A 73 3.03 -0.10 5.45
N ARG A 74 2.25 -0.49 6.46
CA ARG A 74 2.76 -1.09 7.70
C ARG A 74 3.65 -2.32 7.40
N VAL A 75 3.19 -3.20 6.51
CA VAL A 75 3.94 -4.39 6.10
C VAL A 75 5.25 -4.02 5.40
N ASN A 76 5.23 -3.09 4.44
CA ASN A 76 6.44 -2.70 3.73
C ASN A 76 7.44 -1.97 4.63
N GLU A 77 6.97 -1.12 5.53
CA GLU A 77 7.80 -0.44 6.52
C GLU A 77 8.48 -1.44 7.48
N TRP A 78 7.75 -2.47 7.89
CA TRP A 78 8.31 -3.54 8.71
C TRP A 78 9.35 -4.39 7.96
N ARG A 79 9.11 -4.72 6.69
CA ARG A 79 10.10 -5.37 5.81
C ARG A 79 11.35 -4.52 5.66
N PHE A 80 11.20 -3.23 5.44
CA PHE A 80 12.31 -2.28 5.32
C PHE A 80 13.19 -2.26 6.58
N ARG A 81 12.58 -2.19 7.78
CA ARG A 81 13.31 -2.23 9.05
C ARG A 81 14.10 -3.53 9.23
N ARG A 82 13.51 -4.69 8.86
CA ARG A 82 14.21 -5.98 8.92
C ARG A 82 15.44 -6.02 8.01
N VAL A 83 15.32 -5.52 6.77
CA VAL A 83 16.44 -5.44 5.83
C VAL A 83 17.52 -4.52 6.37
N LEU A 84 17.15 -3.35 6.89
CA LEU A 84 18.09 -2.39 7.47
C LEU A 84 18.85 -3.01 8.66
N HIS A 85 18.17 -3.77 9.51
CA HIS A 85 18.79 -4.47 10.63
C HIS A 85 19.82 -5.50 10.15
N ARG A 86 19.51 -6.30 9.11
CA ARG A 86 20.45 -7.26 8.51
C ARG A 86 21.67 -6.60 7.86
N VAL A 87 21.50 -5.44 7.22
CA VAL A 87 22.63 -4.69 6.63
C VAL A 87 23.54 -4.14 7.72
N ARG A 88 22.97 -3.66 8.84
CA ARG A 88 23.72 -3.08 9.96
C ARG A 88 24.57 -4.11 10.70
N THR A 89 24.06 -5.35 10.87
CA THR A 89 24.83 -6.44 11.47
C THR A 89 25.97 -6.92 10.56
N ARG A 90 25.77 -6.93 9.23
CA ARG A 90 26.80 -7.34 8.26
C ARG A 90 27.98 -6.35 8.17
N ARG A 91 27.73 -5.05 8.33
CA ARG A 91 28.80 -4.03 8.36
C ARG A 91 29.63 -4.04 9.66
N ARG A 92 29.05 -4.46 10.78
CA ARG A 92 29.78 -4.55 12.06
C ARG A 92 30.76 -5.73 12.14
N GLY A 93 30.65 -6.70 11.23
CA GLY A 93 31.51 -7.89 11.19
C GLY A 93 32.63 -7.86 10.16
N LYS A 94 32.91 -6.72 9.50
CA LYS A 94 34.11 -6.59 8.65
C LYS A 94 35.23 -6.05 9.54
N PRO A 95 36.17 -6.87 10.04
CA PRO A 95 37.36 -6.35 10.69
C PRO A 95 38.11 -5.48 9.67
N SER A 96 38.43 -4.26 10.10
CA SER A 96 39.38 -3.39 9.41
C SER A 96 40.73 -4.07 9.54
N GLY A 97 41.18 -4.72 8.47
CA GLY A 97 42.42 -5.48 8.45
C GLY A 97 42.83 -5.70 7.01
N GLU A 98 43.32 -4.64 6.39
CA GLU A 98 44.36 -4.63 5.35
C GLU A 98 45.28 -3.43 5.65
#